data_AF-A0A395IDP6-F1
#
_entry.id   AF-A0A395IDP6-F1
#
_cell.length_a   1.000
_cell.length_b   1.000
_cell.length_c   1.000
_cell.angle_alpha   90.00
_cell.angle_beta   90.00
_cell.angle_gamma   90.00
#
_symmetry.space_group_name_H-M   'P 1'
#
loop_
_entity.id
_entity.type
_entity.pdbx_description
1 polymer ?
#
loop_
_entity_poly.entity_id
_entity_poly.type
_entity_poly.pdbx_seq_one_letter_code
_entity_poly.pdbx_strand_id
1 'polypeptide(L)'
;MVDQSEFAWRMLSRSFMTPESNKSLLAYTPMLHARMFSETPKFRDAHFQPMKTSLVSQLGPSSPTSSDDLFLDGNPQFDRPLFHLDRAWKDEGDEGAQDGVGRLGVLRFLRENLPKEVVLFANGNILAREDIDECLKATGADGVMSAEGNLYDPTIFSDAPAIGEEGREYWRSLDGTIGGWRMDAVFRRYMDIIYKYVLQKSPPERKPLFITSDPQEEMKEEVEEREEGPPKKKQKGEKKERTTSPSLVAMQPHCFKLLRPLVSKTSRYQRCISQV
;
A
#
# COMPACT_ATOMS: atom_id res chain seq x y z
N MET A 1 2.50 -7.98 -3.01
CA MET A 1 2.11 -7.34 -4.29
C MET A 1 3.33 -7.31 -5.19
N VAL A 2 3.19 -7.54 -6.50
CA VAL A 2 4.34 -7.51 -7.42
C VAL A 2 4.75 -6.06 -7.64
N ASP A 3 5.97 -5.70 -7.23
CA ASP A 3 6.54 -4.34 -7.35
C ASP A 3 5.69 -3.18 -6.80
N GLN A 4 4.81 -3.44 -5.82
CA GLN A 4 3.84 -2.48 -5.28
C GLN A 4 3.64 -2.62 -3.75
N SER A 5 4.56 -3.30 -3.04
CA SER A 5 4.53 -3.43 -1.57
C SER A 5 5.82 -2.92 -0.92
N GLU A 6 6.37 -1.86 -1.49
CA GLU A 6 7.56 -1.20 -0.99
C GLU A 6 7.31 -0.47 0.34
N PHE A 7 8.39 -0.12 1.02
CA PHE A 7 8.37 0.44 2.38
C PHE A 7 7.28 1.50 2.60
N ALA A 8 7.20 2.52 1.75
CA ALA A 8 6.26 3.62 1.94
C ALA A 8 4.80 3.15 1.96
N TRP A 9 4.44 2.18 1.12
CA TRP A 9 3.10 1.61 1.09
C TRP A 9 2.80 0.77 2.33
N ARG A 10 3.78 -0.01 2.79
CA ARG A 10 3.65 -0.81 4.02
C ARG A 10 3.47 0.09 5.25
N MET A 11 4.20 1.21 5.31
CA MET A 11 4.03 2.24 6.33
C MET A 11 2.66 2.92 6.25
N LEU A 12 2.14 3.14 5.04
CA LEU A 12 0.81 3.70 4.85
C LEU A 12 -0.26 2.80 5.47
N SER A 13 -0.30 1.50 5.14
CA SER A 13 -1.28 0.59 5.75
C SER A 13 -1.16 0.53 7.27
N ARG A 14 0.06 0.47 7.80
CA ARG A 14 0.32 0.46 9.25
C ARG A 14 -0.15 1.71 9.98
N SER A 15 -0.11 2.86 9.31
CA SER A 15 -0.44 4.14 9.94
C SER A 15 -1.90 4.26 10.36
N PHE A 16 -2.80 3.46 9.78
CA PHE A 16 -4.23 3.43 10.12
C PHE A 16 -4.55 2.43 11.23
N MET A 17 -3.57 1.68 11.70
CA MET A 17 -3.74 0.65 12.72
C MET A 17 -3.24 1.15 14.08
N THR A 18 -3.81 0.63 15.16
CA THR A 18 -3.30 0.88 16.51
C THR A 18 -1.96 0.16 16.72
N PRO A 19 -1.14 0.56 17.70
CA PRO A 19 0.09 -0.19 18.04
C PRO A 19 -0.16 -1.66 18.36
N GLU A 20 -1.32 -1.98 18.94
CA GLU A 20 -1.75 -3.33 19.28
C GLU A 20 -2.11 -4.14 18.04
N SER A 21 -2.96 -3.61 17.16
CA SER A 21 -3.39 -4.33 15.95
C SER A 21 -2.31 -4.39 14.88
N ASN A 22 -1.35 -3.47 14.88
CA ASN A 22 -0.20 -3.47 13.97
C ASN A 22 0.62 -4.78 14.02
N LYS A 23 0.62 -5.48 15.16
CA LYS A 23 1.31 -6.77 15.33
C LYS A 23 0.66 -7.90 14.52
N SER A 24 -0.62 -7.76 14.19
CA SER A 24 -1.38 -8.71 13.38
C SER A 24 -1.17 -8.50 11.88
N LEU A 25 -0.67 -7.34 11.46
CA LEU A 25 -0.34 -7.08 10.06
C LEU A 25 1.07 -7.57 9.73
N LEU A 26 1.14 -8.58 8.88
CA LEU A 26 2.37 -9.05 8.25
C LEU A 26 2.51 -8.39 6.88
N ALA A 27 3.57 -7.61 6.72
CA ALA A 27 3.86 -6.91 5.48
C ALA A 27 5.16 -7.45 4.90
N TYR A 28 5.11 -7.91 3.66
CA TYR A 28 6.24 -8.55 2.99
C TYR A 28 6.83 -7.63 1.94
N THR A 29 8.14 -7.77 1.72
CA THR A 29 8.82 -7.16 0.58
C THR A 29 8.09 -7.51 -0.72
N PRO A 30 8.14 -6.64 -1.74
CA PRO A 30 7.58 -6.96 -3.06
C PRO A 30 7.99 -8.35 -3.54
N MET A 31 7.13 -8.99 -4.32
CA MET A 31 7.52 -10.23 -4.98
C MET A 31 8.58 -9.91 -6.03
N LEU A 32 9.79 -10.44 -5.83
CA LEU A 32 10.94 -10.16 -6.68
C LEU A 32 11.20 -11.33 -7.62
N HIS A 33 11.48 -11.03 -8.88
CA HIS A 33 11.84 -12.06 -9.84
C HIS A 33 13.20 -12.67 -9.49
N ALA A 34 13.22 -13.93 -9.02
CA ALA A 34 14.42 -14.58 -8.46
C ALA A 34 15.67 -14.47 -9.35
N ARG A 35 15.53 -14.81 -10.65
CA ARG A 35 16.64 -14.69 -11.61
C ARG A 35 17.16 -13.25 -11.76
N MET A 36 16.28 -12.29 -12.00
CA MET A 36 16.66 -10.87 -12.13
C MET A 36 17.30 -10.34 -10.85
N PHE A 37 16.76 -10.71 -9.69
CA PHE A 37 17.32 -10.33 -8.39
C PHE A 37 18.73 -10.91 -8.17
N SER A 38 18.97 -12.15 -8.60
CA SER A 38 20.29 -12.80 -8.50
C SER A 38 21.30 -12.24 -9.51
N GLU A 39 20.91 -12.13 -10.78
CA GLU A 39 21.82 -11.90 -11.91
C GLU A 39 21.96 -10.42 -12.30
N THR A 40 21.01 -9.56 -11.92
CA THR A 40 20.97 -8.15 -12.37
C THR A 40 21.16 -7.20 -11.18
N PRO A 41 22.39 -6.73 -10.91
CA PRO A 41 22.68 -5.84 -9.77
C PRO A 41 21.80 -4.57 -9.75
N LYS A 42 21.55 -3.98 -10.93
CA LYS A 42 20.67 -2.82 -11.08
C LYS A 42 19.20 -3.09 -10.72
N PHE A 43 18.70 -4.29 -11.02
CA PHE A 43 17.34 -4.69 -10.65
C PHE A 43 17.23 -4.79 -9.12
N ARG A 44 18.26 -5.37 -8.48
CA ARG A 44 18.30 -5.48 -7.02
C ARG A 44 18.23 -4.11 -6.34
N ASP A 45 19.10 -3.18 -6.73
CA ASP A 45 19.16 -1.82 -6.15
C ASP A 45 17.88 -1.01 -6.38
N ALA A 46 17.20 -1.24 -7.51
CA ALA A 46 15.98 -0.51 -7.88
C ALA A 46 14.70 -1.07 -7.24
N HIS A 47 14.74 -2.31 -6.72
CA HIS A 47 13.55 -2.99 -6.18
C HIS A 47 13.68 -3.37 -4.69
N PHE A 48 14.87 -3.29 -4.10
CA PHE A 48 15.10 -3.62 -2.69
C PHE A 48 16.17 -2.72 -2.07
N GLN A 49 15.79 -1.90 -1.08
CA GLN A 49 16.68 -0.91 -0.46
C GLN A 49 16.85 -1.13 1.04
N PRO A 50 17.57 -2.18 1.45
CA PRO A 50 17.79 -2.44 2.87
C PRO A 50 18.90 -1.62 3.50
N MET A 51 19.72 -0.95 2.67
CA MET A 51 20.77 -0.06 3.12
C MET A 51 20.76 1.24 2.33
N LYS A 52 21.36 2.29 2.89
CA LYS A 52 21.46 3.61 2.22
C LYS A 52 22.41 3.58 1.01
N THR A 53 23.35 2.64 1.01
CA THR A 53 24.30 2.40 -0.09
C THR A 53 23.81 1.28 -1.00
N SER A 54 24.27 1.31 -2.27
CA SER A 54 24.02 0.23 -3.24
C SER A 54 24.44 -1.14 -2.68
N LEU A 55 23.60 -2.16 -2.89
CA LEU A 55 23.89 -3.55 -2.54
C LEU A 55 25.05 -4.12 -3.36
N VAL A 56 25.32 -3.53 -4.53
CA VAL A 56 26.36 -3.95 -5.47
C VAL A 56 27.73 -3.47 -5.02
N SER A 57 27.78 -2.32 -4.33
CA SER A 57 29.02 -1.76 -3.78
C SER A 57 29.56 -2.53 -2.56
N GLN A 58 28.78 -3.45 -1.99
CA GLN A 58 29.13 -4.18 -0.76
C GLN A 58 29.42 -5.68 -0.98
N LEU A 59 29.93 -6.08 -2.15
CA LEU A 59 30.33 -7.49 -2.40
C LEU A 59 31.53 -8.00 -1.57
N GLY A 60 31.89 -7.31 -0.47
CA GLY A 60 32.87 -7.76 0.53
C GLY A 60 32.19 -8.32 1.79
N PRO A 61 32.90 -9.07 2.65
CA PRO A 61 32.34 -9.75 3.83
C PRO A 61 31.94 -8.81 4.99
N SER A 62 31.86 -7.50 4.78
CA SER A 62 31.48 -6.56 5.84
C SER A 62 29.97 -6.56 6.04
N SER A 63 29.51 -7.23 7.09
CA SER A 63 28.18 -7.01 7.67
C SER A 63 27.98 -5.51 7.96
N PRO A 64 26.73 -5.00 7.97
CA PRO A 64 26.46 -3.60 8.31
C PRO A 64 27.14 -3.26 9.64
N THR A 65 28.00 -2.25 9.61
CA THR A 65 28.86 -1.88 10.75
C THR A 65 28.11 -1.02 11.77
N SER A 66 26.97 -0.43 11.38
CA SER A 66 26.11 0.37 12.24
C SER A 66 24.61 0.20 11.90
N SER A 67 23.74 0.51 12.85
CA SER A 67 22.29 0.59 12.61
C SER A 67 21.91 1.69 11.61
N ASP A 68 22.76 2.72 11.47
CA ASP A 68 22.53 3.85 10.56
C ASP A 68 22.69 3.47 9.09
N ASP A 69 23.33 2.32 8.82
CA ASP A 69 23.48 1.74 7.49
C ASP A 69 22.18 1.10 7.01
N LEU A 70 21.35 0.58 7.93
CA LEU A 70 20.03 0.03 7.64
C LEU A 70 19.11 1.15 7.12
N PHE A 71 18.31 0.81 6.11
CA PHE A 71 17.44 1.78 5.45
C PHE A 71 15.99 1.31 5.46
N LEU A 72 15.26 1.53 4.37
CA LEU A 72 13.81 1.40 4.31
C LEU A 72 13.37 -0.06 4.38
N ASP A 73 13.87 -0.93 3.49
CA ASP A 73 13.45 -2.33 3.42
C ASP A 73 14.27 -3.25 4.34
N GLY A 74 13.70 -4.34 4.83
CA GLY A 74 14.42 -5.27 5.73
C GLY A 74 14.81 -4.67 7.09
N ASN A 75 14.32 -3.47 7.43
CA ASN A 75 14.55 -2.85 8.72
C ASN A 75 13.82 -3.61 9.83
N PRO A 76 14.50 -4.23 10.81
CA PRO A 76 13.86 -5.06 11.83
C PRO A 76 12.87 -4.32 12.73
N GLN A 77 12.83 -2.98 12.73
CA GLN A 77 11.82 -2.23 13.45
C GLN A 77 10.44 -2.32 12.76
N PHE A 78 10.42 -2.30 11.42
CA PHE A 78 9.20 -2.17 10.62
C PHE A 78 8.86 -3.46 9.85
N ASP A 79 9.88 -4.29 9.61
CA ASP A 79 9.85 -5.41 8.68
C ASP A 79 10.13 -6.71 9.42
N ARG A 80 9.55 -7.79 8.90
CA ARG A 80 9.84 -9.16 9.33
C ARG A 80 10.24 -9.95 8.09
N PRO A 81 11.35 -10.70 8.12
CA PRO A 81 11.72 -11.54 6.98
C PRO A 81 10.70 -12.67 6.83
N LEU A 82 10.14 -12.82 5.63
CA LEU A 82 9.39 -14.02 5.26
C LEU A 82 9.84 -14.46 3.88
N PHE A 83 10.26 -15.72 3.78
CA PHE A 83 10.42 -16.39 2.51
C PHE A 83 9.11 -17.10 2.19
N HIS A 84 8.33 -16.54 1.24
CA HIS A 84 7.10 -17.15 0.75
C HIS A 84 7.35 -17.75 -0.63
N LEU A 85 7.25 -19.07 -0.75
CA LEU A 85 7.25 -19.73 -2.05
C LEU A 85 5.80 -19.76 -2.56
N ASP A 86 5.46 -18.82 -3.44
CA ASP A 86 4.17 -18.82 -4.10
C ASP A 86 4.19 -19.84 -5.25
N ARG A 87 3.28 -20.82 -5.19
CA ARG A 87 3.01 -21.73 -6.30
C ARG A 87 1.65 -21.34 -6.86
N ALA A 88 1.65 -20.54 -7.91
CA ALA A 88 0.43 -20.27 -8.67
C ALA A 88 -0.10 -21.59 -9.24
N TRP A 89 -1.25 -22.04 -8.73
CA TRP A 89 -1.99 -23.14 -9.34
C TRP A 89 -2.68 -22.59 -10.58
N LYS A 90 -2.18 -22.99 -11.74
CA LYS A 90 -2.89 -22.81 -13.00
C LYS A 90 -3.68 -24.10 -13.19
N ASP A 91 -4.98 -24.06 -12.90
CA ASP A 91 -5.86 -25.16 -13.29
C ASP A 91 -5.83 -25.22 -14.82
N GLU A 92 -5.15 -26.23 -15.39
CA GLU A 92 -5.13 -26.48 -16.84
C GLU A 92 -6.43 -27.16 -17.33
N GLY A 93 -7.54 -26.98 -16.63
CA GLY A 93 -8.82 -27.57 -17.02
C GLY A 93 -9.94 -27.13 -16.10
N ASP A 94 -10.51 -25.96 -16.38
CA ASP A 94 -11.96 -25.81 -16.43
C ASP A 94 -12.30 -24.39 -16.93
N GLU A 95 -12.77 -24.32 -18.17
CA GLU A 95 -13.64 -23.24 -18.63
C GLU A 95 -14.97 -23.34 -17.85
N GLY A 96 -14.95 -23.03 -16.55
CA GLY A 96 -16.13 -23.27 -15.71
C GLY A 96 -16.06 -22.86 -14.23
N ALA A 97 -14.89 -22.55 -13.66
CA ALA A 97 -14.81 -22.10 -12.26
C ALA A 97 -15.05 -20.58 -12.15
N GLN A 98 -16.25 -20.12 -12.51
CA GLN A 98 -16.68 -18.73 -12.32
C GLN A 98 -17.23 -18.43 -10.92
N ASP A 99 -17.13 -19.39 -10.00
CA ASP A 99 -17.79 -19.32 -8.70
C ASP A 99 -16.74 -19.29 -7.60
N GLY A 100 -16.56 -18.13 -6.93
CA GLY A 100 -15.64 -17.97 -5.80
C GLY A 100 -15.87 -18.96 -4.64
N VAL A 101 -17.03 -19.62 -4.62
CA VAL A 101 -17.42 -20.66 -3.66
C VAL A 101 -16.54 -21.92 -3.75
N GLY A 102 -16.15 -22.34 -4.97
CA GLY A 102 -15.33 -23.55 -5.17
C GLY A 102 -13.91 -23.42 -4.59
N ARG A 103 -13.34 -22.21 -4.67
CA ARG A 103 -11.98 -21.94 -4.15
C ARG A 103 -11.92 -21.85 -2.63
N LEU A 104 -12.96 -21.32 -1.98
CA LEU A 104 -13.05 -21.29 -0.52
C LEU A 104 -13.17 -22.70 0.07
N GLY A 105 -13.85 -23.62 -0.63
CA GLY A 105 -13.96 -25.03 -0.24
C GLY A 105 -12.60 -25.74 -0.21
N VAL A 106 -11.70 -25.45 -1.16
CA VAL A 106 -10.35 -26.01 -1.18
C VAL A 106 -9.52 -25.53 0.02
N LEU A 107 -9.57 -24.24 0.33
CA LEU A 107 -8.86 -23.68 1.50
C LEU A 107 -9.37 -24.30 2.80
N ARG A 108 -10.69 -24.49 2.91
CA ARG A 108 -11.30 -25.15 4.06
C ARG A 108 -10.84 -26.60 4.19
N PHE A 109 -10.86 -27.36 3.09
CA PHE A 109 -10.37 -28.73 3.05
C PHE A 109 -8.89 -28.80 3.48
N LEU A 110 -8.03 -27.91 2.96
CA LEU A 110 -6.62 -27.87 3.34
C LEU A 110 -6.45 -27.59 4.84
N ARG A 111 -7.16 -26.60 5.39
CA ARG A 111 -7.08 -26.29 6.83
C ARG A 111 -7.49 -27.46 7.71
N GLU A 112 -8.53 -28.21 7.32
CA GLU A 112 -9.02 -29.37 8.06
C GLU A 112 -8.07 -30.58 8.00
N ASN A 113 -7.23 -30.67 6.96
CA ASN A 113 -6.34 -31.82 6.73
C ASN A 113 -4.85 -31.52 7.01
N LEU A 114 -4.46 -30.25 7.16
CA LEU A 114 -3.10 -29.86 7.54
C LEU A 114 -2.93 -29.83 9.07
N PRO A 115 -1.74 -30.18 9.59
CA PRO A 115 -1.42 -30.05 11.01
C PRO A 115 -1.68 -28.63 11.52
N LYS A 116 -2.13 -28.50 12.78
CA LYS A 116 -2.54 -27.20 13.36
C LYS A 116 -1.39 -26.21 13.49
N GLU A 117 -0.16 -26.71 13.61
CA GLU A 117 1.07 -25.93 13.66
C GLU A 117 1.44 -25.27 12.31
N VAL A 118 0.87 -25.75 11.20
CA VAL A 118 1.05 -25.13 9.89
C VAL A 118 0.14 -23.91 9.80
N VAL A 119 0.71 -22.71 9.69
CA VAL A 119 -0.05 -21.47 9.50
C VAL A 119 -0.53 -21.38 8.05
N LEU A 120 -1.83 -21.15 7.86
CA LEU A 120 -2.47 -21.01 6.55
C LEU A 120 -3.01 -19.59 6.36
N PHE A 121 -2.61 -18.93 5.27
CA PHE A 121 -3.20 -17.66 4.85
C PHE A 121 -4.11 -17.85 3.64
N ALA A 122 -5.34 -17.35 3.70
CA ALA A 122 -6.21 -17.25 2.55
C ALA A 122 -5.81 -16.06 1.67
N ASN A 123 -5.57 -16.26 0.38
CA ASN A 123 -5.25 -15.19 -0.57
C ASN A 123 -6.28 -15.16 -1.70
N GLY A 124 -6.87 -13.99 -1.92
CA GLY A 124 -7.77 -13.72 -3.05
C GLY A 124 -9.15 -13.23 -2.59
N ASN A 125 -9.73 -12.31 -3.38
CA ASN A 125 -11.07 -11.75 -3.20
C ASN A 125 -11.34 -11.05 -1.85
N ILE A 126 -10.30 -10.52 -1.19
CA ILE A 126 -10.42 -9.61 -0.05
C ILE A 126 -10.36 -8.18 -0.60
N LEU A 127 -11.52 -7.56 -0.83
CA LEU A 127 -11.67 -6.26 -1.49
C LEU A 127 -12.02 -5.14 -0.50
N ALA A 128 -12.60 -5.48 0.64
CA ALA A 128 -12.93 -4.58 1.75
C ALA A 128 -12.65 -5.22 3.12
N ARG A 129 -12.75 -4.44 4.21
CA ARG A 129 -12.47 -4.87 5.58
C ARG A 129 -13.42 -5.97 6.05
N GLU A 130 -14.66 -5.92 5.58
CA GLU A 130 -15.73 -6.85 5.93
C GLU A 130 -15.49 -8.24 5.33
N ASP A 131 -14.85 -8.30 4.16
CA ASP A 131 -14.51 -9.57 3.48
C ASP A 131 -13.55 -10.43 4.30
N ILE A 132 -12.77 -9.82 5.20
CA ILE A 132 -11.77 -10.51 6.03
C ILE A 132 -12.46 -11.52 6.94
N ASP A 133 -13.46 -11.08 7.70
CA ASP A 133 -14.12 -11.92 8.70
C ASP A 133 -14.95 -13.03 8.03
N GLU A 134 -15.59 -12.72 6.89
CA GLU A 134 -16.29 -13.71 6.07
C GLU A 134 -15.33 -14.78 5.52
N CYS A 135 -14.16 -14.36 5.02
CA CYS A 135 -13.16 -15.28 4.50
C CYS A 135 -12.58 -16.20 5.58
N LEU A 136 -12.22 -15.65 6.74
CA LEU A 136 -11.71 -16.43 7.88
C LEU A 136 -12.76 -17.43 8.35
N LYS A 137 -14.02 -17.01 8.47
CA LYS A 137 -15.12 -17.89 8.87
C LYS A 137 -15.36 -19.02 7.86
N ALA A 138 -15.30 -18.72 6.56
CA ALA A 138 -15.53 -19.71 5.51
C ALA A 138 -14.39 -20.73 5.43
N THR A 139 -13.14 -20.27 5.46
CA THR A 139 -11.95 -21.09 5.19
C THR A 139 -11.35 -21.73 6.45
N GLY A 140 -11.57 -21.14 7.63
CA GLY A 140 -10.85 -21.49 8.84
C GLY A 140 -9.36 -21.13 8.80
N ALA A 141 -8.91 -20.36 7.81
CA ALA A 141 -7.52 -19.92 7.70
C ALA A 141 -7.08 -19.11 8.93
N ASP A 142 -5.78 -19.08 9.19
CA ASP A 142 -5.18 -18.38 10.33
C ASP A 142 -4.98 -16.87 10.04
N GLY A 143 -5.07 -16.48 8.76
CA GLY A 143 -5.02 -15.09 8.33
C GLY A 143 -5.45 -14.93 6.87
N VAL A 144 -5.53 -13.68 6.42
CA VAL A 144 -5.86 -13.33 5.04
C VAL A 144 -4.76 -12.48 4.39
N MET A 145 -4.66 -12.54 3.07
CA MET A 145 -3.80 -11.70 2.27
C MET A 145 -4.62 -10.99 1.20
N SER A 146 -4.57 -9.66 1.19
CA SER A 146 -5.14 -8.83 0.13
C SER A 146 -4.03 -8.23 -0.73
N ALA A 147 -4.16 -8.40 -2.04
CA ALA A 147 -3.30 -7.75 -3.03
C ALA A 147 -4.03 -6.59 -3.69
N GLU A 148 -5.02 -6.88 -4.56
CA GLU A 148 -5.71 -5.84 -5.31
C GLU A 148 -6.54 -4.92 -4.42
N GLY A 149 -7.30 -5.46 -3.46
CA GLY A 149 -8.07 -4.66 -2.50
C GLY A 149 -7.21 -3.63 -1.77
N ASN A 150 -6.06 -4.07 -1.25
CA ASN A 150 -5.10 -3.19 -0.57
C ASN A 150 -4.50 -2.09 -1.46
N LEU A 151 -4.46 -2.25 -2.80
CA LEU A 151 -4.02 -1.18 -3.71
C LEU A 151 -5.07 -0.09 -3.91
N TYR A 152 -6.35 -0.45 -3.82
CA TYR A 152 -7.47 0.48 -3.92
C TYR A 152 -7.79 1.13 -2.57
N ASP A 153 -7.61 0.38 -1.49
CA ASP A 153 -7.82 0.81 -0.13
C ASP A 153 -6.71 0.25 0.79
N PRO A 154 -5.66 1.04 1.08
CA PRO A 154 -4.57 0.61 1.97
C PRO A 154 -5.03 0.51 3.44
N THR A 155 -6.26 0.91 3.75
CA THR A 155 -6.85 0.88 5.09
C THR A 155 -7.66 -0.38 5.36
N ILE A 156 -7.70 -1.33 4.40
CA ILE A 156 -8.48 -2.57 4.45
C ILE A 156 -8.24 -3.44 5.72
N PHE A 157 -7.08 -3.32 6.35
CA PHE A 157 -6.73 -4.04 7.59
C PHE A 157 -6.92 -3.21 8.86
N SER A 158 -7.31 -1.94 8.73
CA SER A 158 -7.59 -1.07 9.87
C SER A 158 -9.01 -1.26 10.37
N ASP A 159 -9.17 -1.12 11.68
CA ASP A 159 -10.49 -1.00 12.27
C ASP A 159 -11.00 0.43 12.12
N ALA A 160 -12.32 0.59 12.16
CA ALA A 160 -12.92 1.91 12.23
C ALA A 160 -12.54 2.58 13.58
N PRO A 161 -12.31 3.90 13.61
CA PRO A 161 -12.15 4.65 14.87
C PRO A 161 -13.36 4.45 15.81
N ALA A 162 -13.24 4.73 17.11
CA ALA A 162 -14.42 4.72 17.96
C ALA A 162 -15.43 5.79 17.51
N ILE A 163 -16.72 5.59 17.81
CA ILE A 163 -17.75 6.57 17.48
C ILE A 163 -17.45 7.88 18.23
N GLY A 164 -17.33 8.98 17.49
CA GLY A 164 -16.93 10.30 18.01
C GLY A 164 -15.43 10.59 17.91
N GLU A 165 -14.61 9.61 17.51
CA GLU A 165 -13.16 9.73 17.33
C GLU A 165 -12.75 9.70 15.84
N GLU A 166 -13.70 9.86 14.91
CA GLU A 166 -13.45 9.83 13.46
C GLU A 166 -12.54 10.96 12.98
N GLY A 167 -12.55 12.09 13.70
CA GLY A 167 -11.84 13.30 13.32
C GLY A 167 -12.28 13.81 11.95
N ARG A 168 -11.30 14.24 11.14
CA ARG A 168 -11.53 14.73 9.76
C ARG A 168 -11.23 13.69 8.70
N GLU A 169 -10.74 12.51 9.09
CA GLU A 169 -10.12 11.54 8.18
C GLU A 169 -11.00 10.31 7.93
N TYR A 170 -11.99 10.07 8.79
CA TYR A 170 -12.92 8.95 8.66
C TYR A 170 -14.35 9.46 8.50
N TRP A 171 -15.11 8.84 7.61
CA TRP A 171 -16.53 9.17 7.41
C TRP A 171 -17.40 7.97 7.82
N ARG A 172 -18.61 8.26 8.29
CA ARG A 172 -19.67 7.28 8.54
C ARG A 172 -20.95 7.69 7.84
N SER A 173 -21.71 6.71 7.38
CA SER A 173 -23.09 6.92 6.95
C SER A 173 -23.95 7.39 8.12
N LEU A 174 -25.08 8.03 7.83
CA LEU A 174 -25.98 8.58 8.85
C LEU A 174 -26.54 7.51 9.80
N ASP A 175 -26.71 6.29 9.31
CA ASP A 175 -27.14 5.12 10.07
C ASP A 175 -25.97 4.38 10.77
N GLY A 176 -24.73 4.83 10.55
CA GLY A 176 -23.52 4.25 11.12
C GLY A 176 -23.15 2.86 10.57
N THR A 177 -23.87 2.36 9.56
CA THR A 177 -23.68 0.99 9.03
C THR A 177 -22.47 0.87 8.11
N ILE A 178 -22.09 1.96 7.45
CA ILE A 178 -20.97 2.03 6.52
C ILE A 178 -20.04 3.15 6.94
N GLY A 179 -18.74 2.94 6.79
CA GLY A 179 -17.76 4.00 6.97
C GLY A 179 -16.46 3.66 6.28
N GLY A 180 -15.58 4.66 6.18
CA GLY A 180 -14.29 4.46 5.55
C GLY A 180 -13.33 5.62 5.81
N TRP A 181 -12.05 5.35 5.64
CA TRP A 181 -11.05 6.40 5.60
C TRP A 181 -11.19 7.20 4.31
N ARG A 182 -11.13 8.52 4.41
CA ARG A 182 -11.27 9.40 3.25
C ARG A 182 -10.03 9.30 2.37
N MET A 183 -10.25 9.29 1.07
CA MET A 183 -9.18 9.10 0.10
C MET A 183 -8.17 10.27 0.09
N ASP A 184 -8.62 11.49 0.38
CA ASP A 184 -7.74 12.65 0.52
C ASP A 184 -6.84 12.55 1.77
N ALA A 185 -7.36 12.01 2.88
CA ALA A 185 -6.58 11.69 4.08
C ALA A 185 -5.51 10.63 3.77
N VAL A 186 -5.91 9.53 3.12
CA VAL A 186 -5.01 8.44 2.69
C VAL A 186 -3.90 8.98 1.79
N PHE A 187 -4.27 9.77 0.78
CA PHE A 187 -3.32 10.35 -0.16
C PHE A 187 -2.35 11.32 0.53
N ARG A 188 -2.85 12.22 1.37
CA ARG A 188 -2.01 13.17 2.13
C ARG A 188 -1.01 12.41 2.99
N ARG A 189 -1.47 11.40 3.73
CA ARG A 189 -0.61 10.60 4.59
C ARG A 189 0.45 9.82 3.81
N TYR A 190 0.10 9.28 2.64
CA TYR A 190 1.07 8.63 1.75
C TYR A 190 2.16 9.61 1.31
N MET A 191 1.78 10.81 0.90
CA MET A 191 2.75 11.85 0.53
C MET A 191 3.63 12.24 1.72
N ASP A 192 3.08 12.39 2.91
CA ASP A 192 3.86 12.74 4.10
C ASP A 192 4.89 11.64 4.46
N ILE A 193 4.54 10.36 4.26
CA ILE A 193 5.48 9.22 4.40
C ILE A 193 6.60 9.31 3.37
N ILE A 194 6.27 9.59 2.09
CA ILE A 194 7.26 9.76 1.02
C ILE A 194 8.23 10.90 1.38
N TYR A 195 7.71 12.05 1.82
CA TYR A 195 8.55 13.19 2.22
C TYR A 195 9.47 12.81 3.38
N LYS A 196 8.90 12.29 4.48
CA LYS A 196 9.62 12.04 5.72
C LYS A 196 10.68 10.96 5.58
N TYR A 197 10.32 9.81 5.00
CA TYR A 197 11.18 8.63 5.04
C TYR A 197 11.98 8.43 3.76
N VAL A 198 11.39 8.74 2.59
CA VAL A 198 12.04 8.48 1.30
C VAL A 198 12.87 9.67 0.86
N LEU A 199 12.28 10.87 0.89
CA LEU A 199 12.98 12.11 0.53
C LEU A 199 13.79 12.71 1.69
N GLN A 200 13.56 12.24 2.92
CA GLN A 200 14.18 12.75 4.15
C GLN A 200 14.01 14.27 4.31
N LYS A 201 12.81 14.76 3.99
CA LYS A 201 12.40 16.16 4.09
C LYS A 201 11.14 16.26 4.93
N SER A 202 10.97 17.40 5.59
CA SER A 202 9.70 17.71 6.25
C SER A 202 8.58 17.76 5.20
N PRO A 203 7.41 17.14 5.47
CA PRO A 203 6.24 17.32 4.62
C PRO A 203 5.86 18.80 4.52
N PRO A 204 5.32 19.26 3.37
CA PRO A 204 4.89 20.64 3.22
C PRO A 204 3.71 20.95 4.14
N GLU A 205 3.68 22.18 4.65
CA GLU A 205 2.56 22.68 5.45
C GLU A 205 1.29 22.80 4.59
N ARG A 206 0.15 22.33 5.11
CA ARG A 206 -1.14 22.34 4.43
C ARG A 206 -2.25 22.59 5.45
N LYS A 207 -3.31 23.31 5.04
CA LYS A 207 -4.54 23.48 5.82
C LYS A 207 -5.12 22.11 6.24
N PRO A 208 -5.93 22.02 7.31
CA PRO A 208 -6.66 20.80 7.66
C PRO A 208 -7.47 20.25 6.46
N LEU A 209 -7.77 18.95 6.48
CA LEU A 209 -8.66 18.38 5.46
C LEU A 209 -10.03 19.07 5.54
N PHE A 210 -10.54 19.47 4.38
CA PHE A 210 -11.81 20.16 4.26
C PHE A 210 -12.96 19.29 4.78
N ILE A 211 -13.88 19.88 5.54
CA ILE A 211 -15.18 19.30 5.88
C ILE A 211 -16.28 20.30 5.54
N THR A 212 -17.48 19.81 5.25
CA THR A 212 -18.62 20.65 4.85
C THR A 212 -19.08 21.62 5.93
N SER A 213 -18.75 21.35 7.20
CA SER A 213 -19.01 22.23 8.34
C SER A 213 -17.94 23.30 8.56
N ASP A 214 -16.86 23.30 7.78
CA ASP A 214 -15.85 24.36 7.86
C ASP A 214 -16.47 25.71 7.45
N PRO A 215 -16.09 26.82 8.11
CA PRO A 215 -16.49 28.15 7.66
C PRO A 215 -16.10 28.34 6.20
N GLN A 216 -17.01 28.88 5.38
CA GLN A 216 -16.69 29.27 4.01
C GLN A 216 -15.67 30.41 4.05
N GLU A 217 -14.40 30.10 3.84
CA GLU A 217 -13.39 31.10 3.54
C GLU A 217 -13.63 31.62 2.12
N GLU A 218 -13.69 32.94 1.94
CA GLU A 218 -13.67 33.53 0.62
C GLU A 218 -12.38 33.09 -0.09
N MET A 219 -12.50 32.33 -1.18
CA MET A 219 -11.37 32.02 -2.05
C MET A 219 -10.84 33.34 -2.62
N LYS A 220 -9.79 33.87 -2.01
CA LYS A 220 -8.93 34.84 -2.68
C LYS A 220 -8.22 34.07 -3.78
N GLU A 221 -8.69 34.22 -5.02
CA GLU A 221 -7.89 33.85 -6.18
C GLU A 221 -6.60 34.68 -6.10
N GLU A 222 -5.52 34.06 -5.64
CA GLU A 222 -4.18 34.52 -6.00
C GLU A 222 -4.06 34.30 -7.51
N VAL A 223 -4.44 35.31 -8.27
CA VAL A 223 -4.10 35.41 -9.68
C VAL A 223 -2.58 35.53 -9.72
N GLU A 224 -1.88 34.40 -9.88
CA GLU A 224 -0.52 34.44 -10.38
C GLU A 224 -0.60 35.10 -11.76
N GLU A 225 -0.12 36.35 -11.84
CA GLU A 225 0.04 37.10 -13.07
C GLU A 225 1.02 36.31 -13.95
N ARG A 226 0.49 35.45 -14.82
CA ARG A 226 1.29 34.77 -15.82
C ARG A 226 1.74 35.82 -16.82
N GLU A 227 2.99 36.25 -16.72
CA GLU A 227 3.62 37.04 -17.78
C GLU A 227 3.42 36.32 -19.11
N GLU A 228 2.57 36.90 -19.96
CA GLU A 228 2.28 36.43 -21.32
C GLU A 228 3.44 36.83 -22.24
N GLY A 229 4.64 36.32 -21.93
CA GLY A 229 5.81 36.45 -22.77
C GLY A 229 5.83 35.38 -23.87
N PRO A 230 6.41 35.65 -25.05
CA PRO A 230 6.53 34.66 -26.11
C PRO A 230 7.27 33.42 -25.59
N PRO A 231 6.94 32.21 -26.09
CA PRO A 231 7.47 30.96 -25.54
C PRO A 231 9.00 31.00 -25.55
N LYS A 232 9.60 31.11 -24.35
CA LYS A 232 11.05 30.99 -24.18
C LYS A 232 11.44 29.63 -24.75
N LYS A 233 12.34 29.61 -25.73
CA LYS A 233 12.93 28.39 -26.30
C LYS A 233 13.22 27.42 -25.15
N LYS A 234 12.66 26.20 -25.20
CA LYS A 234 12.91 25.14 -24.22
C LYS A 234 14.41 25.08 -23.93
N GLN A 235 14.84 25.68 -22.82
CA GLN A 235 16.15 25.37 -22.28
C GLN A 235 16.13 23.88 -22.06
N LYS A 236 17.16 23.20 -22.55
CA LYS A 236 17.38 21.77 -22.35
C LYS A 236 17.50 21.59 -20.84
N GLY A 237 16.37 21.31 -20.19
CA GLY A 237 16.31 21.14 -18.75
C GLY A 237 17.38 20.14 -18.35
N GLU A 238 18.09 20.43 -17.27
CA GLU A 238 19.02 19.47 -16.69
C GLU A 238 18.35 18.11 -16.66
N LYS A 239 19.06 17.10 -17.14
CA LYS A 239 18.54 15.75 -17.28
C LYS A 239 18.25 15.27 -15.86
N LYS A 240 17.01 15.47 -15.36
CA LYS A 240 16.60 15.06 -14.02
C LYS A 240 17.03 13.62 -13.86
N GLU A 241 17.90 13.40 -12.89
CA GLU A 241 18.38 12.07 -12.55
C GLU A 241 17.14 11.21 -12.26
N ARG A 242 16.99 10.10 -13.00
CA ARG A 242 15.87 9.20 -12.77
C ARG A 242 16.10 8.55 -11.41
N THR A 243 15.18 8.79 -10.48
CA THR A 243 15.23 8.14 -9.17
C THR A 243 15.15 6.63 -9.32
N THR A 244 15.93 5.93 -8.51
CA THR A 244 15.93 4.46 -8.39
C THR A 244 15.23 3.99 -7.13
N SER A 245 14.63 4.89 -6.33
CA SER A 245 13.91 4.50 -5.13
C SER A 245 12.66 3.68 -5.49
N PRO A 246 12.52 2.44 -4.97
CA PRO A 246 11.32 1.62 -5.18
C PRO A 246 10.05 2.38 -4.80
N SER A 247 10.09 3.11 -3.67
CA SER A 247 8.96 3.93 -3.19
C SER A 247 8.56 5.06 -4.13
N LEU A 248 9.52 5.70 -4.80
CA LEU A 248 9.20 6.76 -5.77
C LEU A 248 8.74 6.19 -7.12
N VAL A 249 9.28 5.04 -7.54
CA VAL A 249 8.87 4.35 -8.77
C VAL A 249 7.44 3.83 -8.66
N ALA A 250 7.07 3.25 -7.52
CA ALA A 250 5.73 2.74 -7.26
C ALA A 250 4.68 3.83 -6.96
N MET A 251 5.11 5.05 -6.62
CA MET A 251 4.20 6.14 -6.26
C MET A 251 3.17 6.46 -7.35
N GLN A 252 3.58 6.52 -8.61
CA GLN A 252 2.66 6.82 -9.71
C GLN A 252 1.54 5.77 -9.88
N PRO A 253 1.83 4.46 -10.02
CA PRO A 253 0.78 3.45 -10.11
C PRO A 253 -0.08 3.37 -8.84
N HIS A 254 0.49 3.60 -7.66
CA HIS A 254 -0.28 3.71 -6.41
C HIS A 254 -1.30 4.84 -6.43
N CYS A 255 -0.87 6.06 -6.78
CA CYS A 255 -1.78 7.19 -6.91
C CYS A 255 -2.88 6.91 -7.93
N PHE A 256 -2.57 6.22 -9.04
CA PHE A 256 -3.60 5.82 -10.00
C PHE A 256 -4.63 4.87 -9.40
N LYS A 257 -4.20 3.88 -8.59
CA LYS A 257 -5.09 2.93 -7.94
C LYS A 257 -5.96 3.60 -6.87
N LEU A 258 -5.39 4.46 -6.03
CA LEU A 258 -6.10 5.23 -5.01
C LEU A 258 -7.17 6.16 -5.58
N LEU A 259 -6.85 6.88 -6.67
CA LEU A 259 -7.75 7.88 -7.23
C LEU A 259 -8.78 7.29 -8.19
N ARG A 260 -8.53 6.10 -8.74
CA ARG A 260 -9.42 5.46 -9.72
C ARG A 260 -10.87 5.29 -9.24
N PRO A 261 -11.15 4.85 -8.01
CA PRO A 261 -12.53 4.75 -7.49
C PRO A 261 -13.30 6.07 -7.52
N LEU A 262 -12.62 7.22 -7.37
CA LEU A 262 -13.27 8.54 -7.36
C LEU A 262 -13.77 8.98 -8.75
N VAL A 263 -13.15 8.47 -9.82
CA VAL A 263 -13.45 8.90 -11.20
C VAL A 263 -14.20 7.84 -12.01
N SER A 264 -14.14 6.56 -11.59
CA SER A 264 -14.80 5.48 -12.31
C SER A 264 -16.27 5.35 -11.90
N LYS A 265 -17.16 5.09 -12.87
CA LYS A 265 -18.60 4.87 -12.63
C LYS A 265 -18.96 3.42 -12.26
N THR A 266 -17.97 2.51 -12.28
CA THR A 266 -18.20 1.05 -12.27
C THR A 266 -17.03 0.29 -11.63
N SER A 267 -16.47 0.80 -10.53
CA SER A 267 -15.45 0.05 -9.80
C SER A 267 -16.09 -0.90 -8.80
N ARG A 268 -15.69 -2.18 -8.79
CA ARG A 268 -16.03 -3.12 -7.71
C ARG A 268 -15.56 -2.63 -6.33
N TYR A 269 -14.64 -1.66 -6.30
CA TYR A 269 -14.04 -1.05 -5.12
C TYR A 269 -14.75 0.23 -4.64
N GLN A 270 -15.88 0.59 -5.26
CA GLN A 270 -16.59 1.85 -4.97
C GLN A 270 -17.32 1.83 -3.63
N ARG A 271 -17.56 0.63 -3.05
CA ARG A 271 -18.14 0.47 -1.71
C ARG A 271 -17.28 1.11 -0.62
N CYS A 272 -15.97 1.18 -0.80
CA CYS A 272 -15.03 1.66 0.22
C CYS A 272 -14.87 3.19 0.22
N ILE A 273 -15.27 3.90 -0.84
CA ILE A 273 -14.83 5.29 -1.06
C ILE A 273 -15.97 6.12 -1.65
N SER A 274 -16.68 6.87 -0.80
CA SER A 274 -17.17 8.21 -1.19
C SER A 274 -17.59 9.04 0.03
N GLN A 275 -16.88 10.12 0.29
CA GLN A 275 -17.32 11.49 -0.02
C GLN A 275 -16.06 12.38 -0.10
N VAL A 276 -15.93 13.13 -1.19
CA VAL A 276 -15.09 14.33 -1.27
C VAL A 276 -16.01 15.51 -0.99
#